data_AF-A0A9E3P0E6-F1
#
_entry.id   AF-A0A9E3P0E6-F1
#
_cell.length_a   1.000
_cell.length_b   1.000
_cell.length_c   1.000
_cell.angle_alpha   90.00
_cell.angle_beta   90.00
_cell.angle_gamma   90.00
#
_symmetry.space_group_name_H-M   'P 1'
#
loop_
_entity.id
_entity.type
_entity.pdbx_description
1 polymer ?
#
loop_
_entity_poly.entity_id
_entity_poly.type
_entity_poly.pdbx_seq_one_letter_code
_entity_poly.pdbx_strand_id
1 'polypeptide(L)'
;MKQDAERRRRRSADPLVALHYQLTETRSRGELDAIVVADASGVVVAGAGSWPVCEELAAYAPLLAEGAWGTMTDAVTSRVESLRKDVEIRALSVGGQEVLLCARRHRRGQGREAGEGVTRDLDDAAQGISRILTAAA
;
A
#
# COMPACT_ATOMS: atom_id res chain seq x y z
N MET A 1 -2.90 -31.15 8.12
CA MET A 1 -2.36 -30.45 9.32
C MET A 1 -0.97 -29.80 9.11
N LYS A 2 -0.66 -29.21 7.94
CA LYS A 2 0.66 -28.57 7.68
C LYS A 2 0.63 -27.07 7.30
N GLN A 3 -0.55 -26.45 7.15
CA GLN A 3 -0.65 -25.05 6.70
C GLN A 3 -0.42 -24.00 7.80
N ASP A 4 -0.67 -24.32 9.08
CA ASP A 4 -0.53 -23.36 10.18
C ASP A 4 0.93 -23.05 10.56
N ALA A 5 1.86 -23.93 10.20
CA ALA A 5 3.29 -23.75 10.50
C ALA A 5 3.97 -22.81 9.50
N GLU A 6 3.63 -22.92 8.21
CA GLU A 6 4.20 -22.06 7.15
C GLU A 6 3.75 -20.59 7.32
N ARG A 7 2.46 -20.38 7.67
CA ARG A 7 1.86 -19.06 7.91
C ARG A 7 2.52 -18.26 9.05
N ARG A 8 3.33 -18.89 9.90
CA ARG A 8 3.93 -18.29 11.12
C ARG A 8 5.44 -18.03 11.02
N ARG A 9 6.06 -18.22 9.85
CA ARG A 9 7.53 -18.16 9.70
C ARG A 9 8.15 -16.76 9.82
N ARG A 10 7.39 -15.68 9.71
CA ARG A 10 7.90 -14.30 9.73
C ARG A 10 7.08 -13.40 10.67
N ARG A 11 7.20 -13.66 11.98
CA ARG A 11 6.68 -12.77 13.03
C ARG A 11 7.84 -12.03 13.67
N SER A 12 7.70 -10.72 13.83
CA SER A 12 8.63 -9.89 14.57
C SER A 12 7.85 -9.08 15.61
N ALA A 13 8.47 -8.84 16.77
CA ALA A 13 7.96 -7.89 17.75
C ALA A 13 8.30 -6.44 17.38
N ASP A 14 9.28 -6.23 16.49
CA ASP A 14 9.57 -4.93 15.90
C ASP A 14 8.49 -4.59 14.86
N PRO A 15 7.73 -3.49 15.05
CA PRO A 15 6.65 -3.08 14.14
C PRO A 15 7.11 -2.83 12.71
N LEU A 16 8.29 -2.25 12.49
CA LEU A 16 8.78 -1.95 11.14
C LEU A 16 9.13 -3.23 10.38
N VAL A 17 9.74 -4.20 11.07
CA VAL A 17 10.01 -5.53 10.51
C VAL A 17 8.71 -6.27 10.23
N ALA A 18 7.73 -6.20 11.13
CA ALA A 18 6.42 -6.82 10.95
C ALA A 18 5.67 -6.21 9.75
N LEU A 19 5.70 -4.88 9.60
CA LEU A 19 5.15 -4.19 8.42
C LEU A 19 5.84 -4.65 7.15
N HIS A 20 7.18 -4.69 7.13
CA HIS A 20 7.91 -5.11 5.96
C HIS A 20 7.55 -6.54 5.52
N TYR A 21 7.38 -7.47 6.46
CA TYR A 21 6.92 -8.82 6.16
C TYR A 21 5.48 -8.85 5.63
N GLN A 22 4.56 -8.13 6.27
CA GLN A 22 3.17 -8.02 5.84
C GLN A 22 3.06 -7.46 4.41
N LEU A 23 3.82 -6.39 4.12
CA LEU A 23 3.84 -5.72 2.82
C LEU A 23 4.49 -6.60 1.75
N THR A 24 5.61 -7.25 2.06
CA THR A 24 6.29 -8.14 1.11
C THR A 24 5.41 -9.33 0.73
N GLU A 25 4.75 -9.95 1.71
CA GLU A 25 3.83 -11.06 1.48
C GLU A 25 2.63 -10.61 0.61
N THR A 26 2.03 -9.47 0.95
CA THR A 26 0.89 -8.92 0.19
C THR A 26 1.29 -8.58 -1.24
N ARG A 27 2.45 -7.95 -1.43
CA ARG A 27 2.99 -7.63 -2.76
C ARG A 27 3.19 -8.88 -3.60
N SER A 28 3.81 -9.91 -3.03
CA SER A 28 4.07 -11.17 -3.72
C SER A 28 2.77 -11.90 -4.06
N ARG A 29 1.80 -11.94 -3.15
CA ARG A 29 0.52 -12.63 -3.35
C ARG A 29 -0.36 -11.94 -4.39
N GLY A 30 -0.43 -10.61 -4.36
CA GLY A 30 -1.21 -9.80 -5.29
C GLY A 30 -0.47 -9.43 -6.58
N GLU A 31 0.73 -9.99 -6.80
CA GLU A 31 1.61 -9.68 -7.94
C GLU A 31 1.78 -8.16 -8.20
N LEU A 32 1.93 -7.40 -7.11
CA LEU A 32 2.01 -5.94 -7.17
C LEU A 32 3.43 -5.48 -7.54
N ASP A 33 3.52 -4.37 -8.27
CA ASP A 33 4.79 -3.68 -8.51
C ASP A 33 5.40 -3.24 -7.18
N ALA A 34 4.57 -2.58 -6.36
CA ALA A 34 4.91 -2.09 -5.05
C ALA A 34 3.67 -1.90 -4.17
N ILE A 35 3.89 -1.91 -2.86
CA ILE A 35 2.90 -1.56 -1.84
C ILE A 35 3.59 -0.79 -0.72
N VAL A 36 2.95 0.29 -0.25
CA VAL A 36 3.53 1.30 0.63
C VAL A 36 2.53 1.69 1.70
N VAL A 37 3.03 1.87 2.91
CA VAL A 37 2.35 2.60 3.98
C VAL A 37 3.01 3.96 4.07
N ALA A 38 2.23 5.02 3.87
CA ALA A 38 2.68 6.40 3.97
C ALA A 38 1.86 7.15 5.04
N ASP A 39 2.43 8.19 5.63
CA ASP A 39 1.63 9.11 6.44
C ASP A 39 0.80 10.06 5.55
N ALA A 40 -0.06 10.87 6.18
CA ALA A 40 -0.91 11.84 5.48
C ALA A 40 -0.12 12.93 4.72
N SER A 41 1.17 13.11 5.00
CA SER A 41 2.03 14.05 4.27
C SER A 41 2.71 13.44 3.04
N GLY A 42 2.55 12.13 2.83
CA GLY A 42 3.16 11.38 1.74
C GLY A 42 4.58 10.88 2.03
N VAL A 43 4.96 10.76 3.30
CA VAL A 43 6.26 10.19 3.71
C VAL A 43 6.12 8.68 3.89
N VAL A 44 7.08 7.92 3.35
CA VAL A 44 7.13 6.46 3.49
C VAL A 44 7.36 6.07 4.94
N VAL A 45 6.43 5.32 5.53
CA VAL A 45 6.58 4.64 6.83
C VAL A 45 7.18 3.25 6.63
N ALA A 46 6.66 2.50 5.65
CA ALA A 46 7.17 1.20 5.26
C ALA A 46 6.78 0.88 3.81
N GLY A 47 7.60 0.10 3.11
CA GLY A 47 7.33 -0.26 1.72
C GLY A 47 7.89 -1.63 1.32
N ALA A 48 7.28 -2.21 0.29
CA ALA A 48 7.81 -3.36 -0.44
C ALA A 48 7.73 -3.07 -1.94
N GLY A 49 8.85 -3.22 -2.65
CA GLY A 49 9.03 -2.80 -4.03
C GLY A 49 10.41 -2.16 -4.22
N SER A 50 10.67 -1.57 -5.38
CA SER A 50 11.87 -0.75 -5.54
C SER A 50 11.69 0.58 -4.81
N TRP A 51 12.78 1.08 -4.21
CA TRP A 51 12.75 2.32 -3.43
C TRP A 51 12.18 3.53 -4.20
N PRO A 52 12.61 3.82 -5.45
CA PRO A 52 12.07 4.98 -6.20
C PRO A 52 10.57 4.88 -6.47
N VAL A 53 10.04 3.67 -6.62
CA VAL A 53 8.61 3.45 -6.81
C VAL A 53 7.86 3.69 -5.50
N CYS A 54 8.41 3.24 -4.37
CA CYS A 54 7.77 3.43 -3.09
C CYS A 54 7.70 4.92 -2.71
N GLU A 55 8.79 5.66 -2.93
CA GLU A 55 8.83 7.11 -2.71
C GLU A 55 7.85 7.85 -3.60
N GLU A 56 7.81 7.54 -4.91
CA GLU A 56 6.85 8.16 -5.81
C GLU A 56 5.41 7.90 -5.36
N LEU A 57 5.07 6.64 -5.02
CA LEU A 57 3.73 6.29 -4.59
C LEU A 57 3.33 7.03 -3.31
N ALA A 58 4.22 7.12 -2.32
CA ALA A 58 3.95 7.85 -1.08
C ALA A 58 3.74 9.34 -1.34
N ALA A 59 4.62 9.97 -2.14
CA ALA A 59 4.55 11.40 -2.43
C ALA A 59 3.24 11.82 -3.13
N TYR A 60 2.70 10.97 -4.01
CA TYR A 60 1.42 11.23 -4.68
C TYR A 60 0.20 10.74 -3.90
N ALA A 61 0.38 9.94 -2.84
CA ALA A 61 -0.73 9.29 -2.12
C ALA A 61 -1.77 10.28 -1.56
N PRO A 62 -1.39 11.39 -0.90
CA PRO A 62 -2.38 12.33 -0.35
C PRO A 62 -3.26 12.93 -1.45
N LEU A 63 -2.65 13.25 -2.60
CA LEU A 63 -3.36 13.81 -3.75
C LEU A 63 -4.37 12.81 -4.31
N LEU A 64 -3.96 11.55 -4.41
CA LEU A 64 -4.78 10.41 -4.84
C LEU A 64 -5.89 10.04 -3.84
N ALA A 65 -5.74 10.36 -2.56
CA ALA A 65 -6.74 10.11 -1.53
C ALA A 65 -7.80 11.22 -1.46
N GLU A 66 -7.39 12.49 -1.46
CA GLU A 66 -8.26 13.65 -1.18
C GLU A 66 -9.03 14.15 -2.40
N GLY A 67 -8.62 13.77 -3.61
CA GLY A 67 -9.27 14.24 -4.82
C GLY A 67 -8.99 15.73 -5.14
N ALA A 68 -8.01 16.35 -4.48
CA ALA A 68 -7.75 17.80 -4.46
C ALA A 68 -6.88 18.31 -5.64
N TRP A 69 -7.15 17.83 -6.85
CA TRP A 69 -6.29 18.08 -8.03
C TRP A 69 -6.64 19.35 -8.81
N GLY A 70 -7.84 19.89 -8.60
CA GLY A 70 -8.39 20.99 -9.42
C GLY A 70 -7.60 22.30 -9.32
N THR A 71 -6.65 22.40 -8.39
CA THR A 71 -5.82 23.58 -8.13
C THR A 71 -4.35 23.39 -8.55
N MET A 72 -3.99 22.26 -9.15
CA MET A 72 -2.61 21.93 -9.54
C MET A 72 -2.26 22.35 -10.97
N THR A 73 -0.95 22.49 -11.23
CA THR A 73 -0.43 22.74 -12.59
C THR A 73 -0.68 21.56 -13.52
N ASP A 74 -0.92 21.82 -14.81
CA ASP A 74 -1.23 20.80 -15.83
C ASP A 74 -0.26 19.60 -15.87
N ALA A 75 1.04 19.83 -15.68
CA ALA A 75 2.05 18.77 -15.69
C ALA A 75 1.84 17.76 -14.54
N VAL A 76 1.57 18.25 -13.34
CA VAL A 76 1.31 17.41 -12.15
C VAL A 76 0.01 16.65 -12.33
N THR A 77 -1.03 17.31 -12.88
CA THR A 77 -2.32 16.70 -13.20
C THR A 77 -2.15 15.51 -14.16
N SER A 78 -1.33 15.65 -15.21
CA SER A 78 -1.09 14.55 -16.18
C SER A 78 -0.42 13.31 -15.56
N ARG A 79 0.55 13.50 -14.66
CA ARG A 79 1.26 12.38 -14.00
C ARG A 79 0.32 11.65 -13.04
N VAL A 80 -0.42 12.41 -12.25
CA VAL A 80 -1.49 11.92 -11.38
C VAL A 80 -2.51 11.09 -12.17
N GLU A 81 -2.98 11.60 -13.31
CA GLU A 81 -4.00 10.94 -14.12
C GLU A 81 -3.51 9.63 -14.75
N SER A 82 -2.20 9.52 -14.98
CA SER A 82 -1.58 8.27 -15.36
C SER A 82 -1.49 7.30 -14.18
N LEU A 83 -1.10 7.78 -12.99
CA LEU A 83 -0.91 6.94 -11.81
C LEU A 83 -2.23 6.33 -11.31
N ARG A 84 -3.32 7.11 -11.29
CA ARG A 84 -4.64 6.64 -10.81
C ARG A 84 -5.18 5.38 -11.51
N LYS A 85 -4.70 5.09 -12.73
CA LYS A 85 -5.16 3.92 -13.50
C LYS A 85 -4.63 2.61 -12.93
N ASP A 86 -3.47 2.68 -12.29
CA ASP A 86 -2.71 1.51 -11.84
C ASP A 86 -2.53 1.50 -10.31
N VAL A 87 -3.00 2.53 -9.60
CA VAL A 87 -2.81 2.72 -8.16
C VAL A 87 -4.13 2.62 -7.40
N GLU A 88 -4.11 1.86 -6.32
CA GLU A 88 -5.18 1.82 -5.32
C GLU A 88 -4.70 2.42 -4.01
N ILE A 89 -5.60 3.17 -3.35
CA ILE A 89 -5.35 3.75 -2.04
C ILE A 89 -6.46 3.34 -1.07
N ARG A 90 -6.07 3.11 0.20
CA ARG A 90 -6.96 2.98 1.35
C ARG A 90 -6.44 3.89 2.46
N ALA A 91 -7.30 4.80 2.94
CA ALA A 91 -7.02 5.56 4.15
C ALA A 91 -7.34 4.72 5.39
N LEU A 92 -6.44 4.73 6.36
CA LEU A 92 -6.52 4.01 7.63
C LEU A 92 -6.37 5.01 8.77
N SER A 93 -7.16 4.85 9.82
CA SER A 93 -6.96 5.62 11.06
C SER A 93 -6.28 4.75 12.10
N VAL A 94 -5.15 5.21 12.63
CA VAL A 94 -4.39 4.55 13.70
C VAL A 94 -4.05 5.59 14.76
N GLY A 95 -4.52 5.39 16.00
CA GLY A 95 -4.23 6.33 17.10
C GLY A 95 -4.70 7.77 16.83
N GLY A 96 -5.73 7.96 15.99
CA GLY A 96 -6.19 9.29 15.57
C GLY A 96 -5.30 9.96 14.51
N GLN A 97 -4.30 9.26 13.98
CA GLN A 97 -3.51 9.69 12.82
C GLN A 97 -3.99 8.97 11.57
N GLU A 98 -3.99 9.67 10.45
CA GLU A 98 -4.28 9.07 9.15
C GLU A 98 -3.00 8.49 8.54
N VAL A 99 -3.13 7.29 7.99
CA VAL A 99 -2.09 6.55 7.29
C VAL A 99 -2.69 6.03 5.99
N LEU A 100 -1.93 6.13 4.91
CA LEU A 100 -2.35 5.74 3.57
C LEU A 100 -1.67 4.43 3.19
N LEU A 101 -2.47 3.41 2.85
CA LEU A 101 -2.00 2.20 2.20
C LEU A 101 -2.14 2.37 0.69
N CYS A 102 -1.02 2.31 -0.03
CA CYS A 102 -0.95 2.55 -1.46
C CYS A 102 -0.37 1.34 -2.17
N ALA A 103 -1.01 0.88 -3.23
CA ALA A 103 -0.54 -0.26 -4.02
C ALA A 103 -0.55 0.06 -5.50
N ARG A 104 0.53 -0.32 -6.20
CA ARG A 104 0.59 -0.24 -7.66
C ARG A 104 0.52 -1.62 -8.28
N ARG A 105 -0.46 -1.80 -9.17
CA ARG A 105 -0.64 -3.03 -9.93
C ARG A 105 0.39 -3.14 -11.05
N HIS A 106 0.77 -4.38 -11.39
CA HIS A 106 1.67 -4.64 -12.50
C HIS A 106 0.95 -4.47 -13.85
N ARG A 107 1.46 -3.60 -14.73
CA ARG A 107 0.81 -3.26 -16.02
C ARG A 107 0.63 -4.42 -17.01
N ARG A 108 1.31 -5.56 -16.83
CA ARG A 108 1.24 -6.71 -17.76
C ARG A 108 0.06 -7.67 -17.54
N GLY A 109 -0.73 -7.53 -16.48
CA GLY A 109 -1.84 -8.44 -16.13
C GLY A 109 -3.21 -7.89 -16.47
N GLN A 110 -3.49 -7.54 -17.73
CA GLN A 110 -4.82 -7.08 -18.16
C GLN A 110 -5.80 -8.27 -18.32
N GLY A 111 -6.17 -8.90 -17.20
CA GLY A 111 -7.27 -9.85 -17.13
C GLY A 111 -8.34 -9.33 -16.17
N ARG A 112 -9.60 -9.30 -16.61
CA ARG A 112 -10.76 -8.74 -15.85
C ARG A 112 -10.99 -9.42 -14.49
N GLU A 113 -10.48 -10.63 -14.30
CA GLU A 113 -10.56 -11.42 -13.05
C GLU A 113 -9.48 -11.05 -12.01
N ALA A 114 -8.40 -10.36 -12.39
CA ALA A 114 -7.33 -9.96 -11.47
C ALA A 114 -7.76 -8.84 -10.49
N GLY A 115 -8.84 -8.12 -10.81
CA GLY A 115 -9.26 -6.94 -10.06
C GLY A 115 -9.86 -7.22 -8.68
N GLU A 116 -10.64 -8.29 -8.52
CA GLU A 116 -11.32 -8.62 -7.25
C GLU A 116 -10.39 -9.26 -6.22
N GLY A 117 -9.44 -10.09 -6.65
CA GLY A 117 -8.44 -10.70 -5.78
C GLY A 117 -7.53 -9.65 -5.12
N VAL A 118 -7.08 -8.66 -5.91
CA VAL A 118 -6.25 -7.55 -5.43
C VAL A 118 -6.98 -6.71 -4.39
N THR A 119 -8.27 -6.39 -4.61
CA THR A 119 -9.06 -5.64 -3.63
C THR A 119 -9.12 -6.35 -2.28
N ARG A 120 -9.41 -7.67 -2.29
CA ARG A 120 -9.44 -8.47 -1.06
C ARG A 120 -8.08 -8.52 -0.37
N ASP A 121 -7.01 -8.70 -1.14
CA ASP A 121 -5.65 -8.71 -0.60
C ASP A 121 -5.26 -7.39 0.06
N LEU A 122 -5.71 -6.27 -0.50
CA LEU A 122 -5.50 -4.94 0.08
C LEU A 122 -6.32 -4.70 1.34
N ASP A 123 -7.56 -5.19 1.40
CA ASP A 123 -8.38 -5.08 2.61
C ASP A 123 -7.80 -5.95 3.76
N ASP A 124 -7.33 -7.15 3.45
CA ASP A 124 -6.61 -8.00 4.41
C ASP A 124 -5.29 -7.36 4.87
N ALA A 125 -4.57 -6.72 3.94
CA ALA A 125 -3.35 -5.98 4.26
C ALA A 125 -3.63 -4.79 5.17
N ALA A 126 -4.66 -3.99 4.86
CA ALA A 126 -5.11 -2.87 5.68
C ALA A 126 -5.40 -3.31 7.12
N GLN A 127 -6.15 -4.41 7.31
CA GLN A 127 -6.39 -4.95 8.64
C GLN A 127 -5.11 -5.38 9.36
N GLY A 128 -4.19 -6.04 8.66
CA GLY A 128 -2.90 -6.46 9.21
C GLY A 128 -2.03 -5.29 9.65
N ILE A 129 -1.93 -4.27 8.79
CA ILE A 129 -1.17 -3.03 9.04
C ILE A 129 -1.76 -2.27 10.23
N SER A 130 -3.08 -2.08 10.28
CA SER A 130 -3.74 -1.41 11.40
C SER A 130 -3.46 -2.14 12.72
N ARG A 131 -3.48 -3.48 12.75
CA ARG A 131 -3.12 -4.25 13.95
C ARG A 131 -1.66 -4.03 14.37
N ILE A 132 -0.73 -4.05 13.42
CA ILE A 132 0.71 -3.86 13.70
C ILE A 132 0.95 -2.46 14.26
N LEU A 133 0.43 -1.42 13.59
CA LEU A 133 0.63 -0.03 14.00
C LEU A 133 -0.08 0.30 15.31
N THR A 134 -1.28 -0.24 15.55
CA THR A 134 -2.00 -0.04 16.83
C THR A 134 -1.25 -0.66 18.01
N ALA A 135 -0.57 -1.79 17.80
CA ALA A 135 0.24 -2.41 18.85
C ALA A 135 1.55 -1.65 19.14
N ALA A 136 1.94 -0.72 18.27
CA ALA A 136 3.16 0.08 18.38
C ALA A 136 2.92 1.50 18.92
N ALA A 137 1.66 1.94 18.97
CA ALA A 137 1.23 3.26 19.46
C ALA A 137 0.96 3.22 20.97
#